data_AF-A0AAU4KV49-F1
#
_entry.id   AF-A0AAU4KV49-F1
#
_cell.length_a   1.000
_cell.length_b   1.000
_cell.length_c   1.000
_cell.angle_alpha   90.00
_cell.angle_beta   90.00
_cell.angle_gamma   90.00
#
_symmetry.space_group_name_H-M   'P 1'
#
loop_
_entity.id
_entity.type
_entity.pdbx_description
1 polymer ?
#
loop_
_entity_poly.entity_id
_entity_poly.type
_entity_poly.pdbx_seq_one_letter_code
_entity_poly.pdbx_strand_id
1 'polypeptide(L)' 'MAEEDDVVMAELGGTVKRETGEVMRMSMAEVFRMRDGKICERRAWVIELKENDFR' A
#
# COMPACT_ATOMS: atom_id res chain seq x y z
N MET A 1 -5.91 9.02 -2.16
CA MET A 1 -6.25 8.91 -0.73
C MET A 1 -7.73 9.21 -0.59
N ALA A 2 -8.46 8.37 0.10
CA ALA A 2 -9.88 8.49 0.37
C ALA A 2 -10.11 8.39 1.88
N GLU A 3 -11.04 9.15 2.41
CA GLU A 3 -11.35 9.22 3.85
C GLU A 3 -12.86 9.12 4.04
N GLU A 4 -13.31 8.25 4.94
CA GLU A 4 -14.71 8.08 5.31
C GLU A 4 -14.80 7.70 6.81
N ASP A 5 -15.53 8.49 7.59
CA ASP A 5 -15.62 8.38 9.05
C ASP A 5 -14.25 8.29 9.74
N ASP A 6 -13.97 7.17 10.40
CA ASP A 6 -12.72 6.86 11.07
C ASP A 6 -11.81 5.98 10.22
N VAL A 7 -12.04 5.92 8.91
CA VAL A 7 -11.28 5.09 7.97
C VAL A 7 -10.55 5.96 6.95
N VAL A 8 -9.25 5.71 6.80
CA VAL A 8 -8.41 6.33 5.77
C VAL A 8 -7.90 5.23 4.85
N MET A 9 -8.05 5.40 3.54
CA MET A 9 -7.47 4.53 2.52
C MET A 9 -6.46 5.30 1.68
N ALA A 10 -5.29 4.70 1.47
CA ALA A 10 -4.26 5.23 0.61
C ALA A 10 -3.79 4.18 -0.40
N GLU A 11 -3.70 4.59 -1.66
CA GLU A 11 -3.03 3.84 -2.71
C GLU A 11 -1.58 4.35 -2.83
N LEU A 12 -0.64 3.41 -2.98
CA LEU A 12 0.78 3.70 -3.08
C LEU A 12 1.41 2.87 -4.19
N GLY A 13 2.22 3.52 -5.02
CA GLY A 13 3.16 2.86 -5.91
C GLY A 13 4.58 2.98 -5.33
N GLY A 14 5.41 1.94 -5.50
CA GLY A 14 6.75 1.96 -4.93
C GLY A 14 7.77 1.10 -5.67
N THR A 15 9.04 1.36 -5.37
CA THR A 15 10.14 0.46 -5.70
C THR A 15 10.93 0.13 -4.45
N VAL A 16 11.38 -1.12 -4.34
CA VAL A 16 12.21 -1.58 -3.22
C VAL A 16 13.38 -2.39 -3.76
N LYS A 17 14.57 -2.15 -3.20
CA LYS A 17 15.73 -2.99 -3.45
C LYS A 17 15.67 -4.21 -2.53
N ARG A 18 15.57 -5.41 -3.09
CA ARG A 18 15.64 -6.68 -2.36
C ARG A 18 17.06 -6.92 -1.85
N GLU A 19 17.20 -7.80 -0.86
CA GLU A 19 18.51 -8.22 -0.33
C GLU A 19 19.40 -8.83 -1.43
N THR A 20 18.81 -9.47 -2.43
CA THR A 20 19.50 -10.02 -3.61
C THR A 20 20.08 -8.95 -4.54
N GLY A 21 19.75 -7.68 -4.32
CA GLY A 21 20.14 -6.55 -5.17
C GLY A 21 19.13 -6.23 -6.28
N GLU A 22 18.15 -7.10 -6.52
CA GLU A 22 17.06 -6.88 -7.48
C GLU A 22 16.16 -5.72 -7.07
N VAL A 23 15.65 -4.95 -8.03
CA VAL A 23 14.65 -3.90 -7.80
C VAL A 23 13.27 -4.44 -8.12
N MET A 24 12.39 -4.46 -7.11
CA MET A 24 10.99 -4.83 -7.24
C MET A 24 10.11 -3.57 -7.31
N ARG A 25 9.14 -3.56 -8.22
CA ARG A 25 8.04 -2.59 -8.27
C ARG A 25 6.83 -3.15 -7.53
N MET A 26 6.08 -2.29 -6.85
CA MET A 26 4.85 -2.69 -6.15
C MET A 26 3.71 -1.71 -6.37
N SER A 27 2.50 -2.24 -6.37
CA SER A 27 1.26 -1.49 -6.14
C SER A 27 0.70 -1.92 -4.79
N MET A 28 0.20 -0.96 -4.04
CA MET A 28 -0.25 -1.15 -2.67
C MET A 28 -1.52 -0.36 -2.40
N ALA A 29 -2.42 -0.96 -1.63
CA ALA A 29 -3.51 -0.27 -0.97
C ALA A 29 -3.40 -0.50 0.53
N GLU A 30 -3.49 0.56 1.32
CA GLU A 30 -3.54 0.48 2.79
C GLU A 30 -4.82 1.11 3.29
N VAL A 31 -5.46 0.43 4.24
CA VAL A 31 -6.65 0.92 4.96
C VAL A 31 -6.30 1.01 6.44
N PHE A 32 -6.53 2.18 7.00
CA PHE A 32 -6.30 2.51 8.40
C PHE A 32 -7.65 2.78 9.07
N ARG A 33 -7.93 2.13 10.22
CA ARG A 33 -8.93 2.66 11.15
C ARG A 33 -8.25 3.57 12.16
N MET A 34 -8.88 4.69 12.43
CA MET A 34 -8.44 5.75 13.30
C MET A 34 -9.26 5.71 14.59
N ARG A 35 -8.61 5.93 15.74
CA ARG A 35 -9.27 6.18 17.02
C ARG A 35 -8.45 7.20 17.78
N ASP A 36 -9.09 8.26 18.25
CA ASP A 36 -8.43 9.36 18.97
C ASP A 36 -7.24 9.96 18.20
N GLY A 37 -7.41 10.11 16.87
CA GLY A 37 -6.36 10.64 15.97
C GLY A 37 -5.17 9.71 15.75
N LYS A 38 -5.25 8.45 16.18
CA LYS A 38 -4.19 7.44 16.01
C LYS A 38 -4.69 6.26 15.21
N ILE A 39 -3.79 5.59 14.49
CA ILE A 39 -4.10 4.32 13.81
C ILE A 39 -4.35 3.25 14.88
N CYS A 40 -5.55 2.68 14.89
CA CYS A 40 -5.93 1.57 15.78
C CYS A 40 -5.99 0.22 15.04
N GLU A 41 -6.10 0.23 13.71
CA GLU A 41 -6.00 -0.94 12.85
C GLU A 41 -5.36 -0.56 11.52
N ARG A 42 -4.52 -1.45 10.97
CA ARG A 42 -3.91 -1.29 9.64
C ARG A 42 -4.04 -2.58 8.85
N ARG A 43 -4.60 -2.50 7.65
CA ARG A 43 -4.63 -3.59 6.67
C ARG A 43 -3.93 -3.12 5.40
N ALA A 44 -2.97 -3.91 4.92
CA ALA A 44 -2.20 -3.59 3.74
C ALA A 44 -2.29 -4.74 2.75
N TRP A 45 -2.53 -4.39 1.48
CA TRP A 45 -2.50 -5.30 0.35
C TRP A 45 -1.39 -4.83 -0.57
N VAL A 46 -0.39 -5.67 -0.76
CA VAL A 46 0.78 -5.38 -1.59
C VAL A 46 0.85 -6.42 -2.68
N ILE A 47 0.96 -5.97 -3.92
CA ILE A 47 1.23 -6.82 -5.06
C ILE A 47 2.55 -6.42 -5.72
N GLU A 48 3.38 -7.42 -6.00
CA GLU A 48 4.57 -7.24 -6.83
C GLU A 48 4.13 -7.08 -8.29
N LEU A 49 4.65 -6.06 -8.96
CA LEU A 49 4.43 -5.81 -10.38
C LEU A 49 5.56 -6.48 -11.17
N LYS A 50 5.30 -7.67 -11.73
CA LYS A 50 6.30 -8.47 -12.46
C LYS A 50 6.41 -8.09 -13.94
N GLU A 51 5.29 -7.75 -14.58
CA GLU A 51 5.20 -7.24 -15.94
C GLU A 51 3.84 -6.53 -16.11
N ASN A 52 3.68 -5.65 -17.10
CA ASN A 52 2.38 -4.99 -17.33
C ASN A 52 1.35 -6.03 -17.82
N ASP A 53 0.39 -6.40 -16.98
CA ASP A 53 -0.83 -7.14 -17.39
C ASP A 53 -1.81 -6.28 -18.22
N PHE A 54 -1.34 -5.15 -18.76
CA PHE A 54 -2.08 -4.27 -19.66
C PHE A 54 -1.24 -3.98 -20.89
N ARG A 55 -1.81 -4.25 -22.06
CA ARG A 55 -1.27 -3.85 -23.36
C ARG A 55 -2.16 -2.79 -23.98
#